data_AF-A0A8J3IHT2-F1
#
_entry.id   AF-A0A8J3IHT2-F1
#
_cell.length_a   1.000
_cell.length_b   1.000
_cell.length_c   1.000
_cell.angle_alpha   90.00
_cell.angle_beta   90.00
_cell.angle_gamma   90.00
#
_symmetry.space_group_name_H-M   'P 1'
#
loop_
_entity.id
_entity.type
_entity.pdbx_description
1 polymer ?
#
loop_
_entity_poly.entity_id
_entity_poly.type
_entity_poly.pdbx_seq_one_letter_code
_entity_poly.pdbx_strand_id
1 'polypeptide(L)'
;MATHSKSIIKASLERLDHKMAIGQSRREAKETLRAQQGKVWSVSTGMIHSFKTRSVYQEHTLKFVSWARRTYQIKQLEDLDTQANELVATWLREHIAEGKSPYTLQVERSALRLFFDNRTLAQEVSLPRRSRANITRSRLAVAHDRHFQPANWQPLLQFLSATGLRRQEVQMLHFRDISQTHDGTISVHVASGKGGKTREVPVLPGHEQAVLAVIQEGKEADALVFPHLPKHLDIHSYRRAYAQALYLHHAPRRTLPKATGRLHPGDYDRQAILLVSQALGHNRLDVVLRHYVR
;
A
#
# COMPACT_ATOMS: atom_id res chain seq x y z
N MET A 1 47.33 -1.11 12.35
CA MET A 1 46.22 -0.16 12.14
C MET A 1 45.00 -0.71 12.85
N ALA A 2 44.50 -0.02 13.87
CA ALA A 2 43.30 -0.46 14.59
C ALA A 2 42.10 -0.40 13.63
N THR A 3 41.60 -1.56 13.22
CA THR A 3 40.32 -1.67 12.54
C THR A 3 39.24 -1.25 13.53
N HIS A 4 38.76 0.00 13.42
CA HIS A 4 37.58 0.41 14.18
C HIS A 4 36.44 -0.53 13.81
N SER A 5 36.06 -1.41 14.73
CA SER A 5 34.88 -2.27 14.60
C SER A 5 33.68 -1.36 14.32
N LYS A 6 32.95 -1.66 13.24
CA LYS A 6 31.78 -0.89 12.84
C LYS A 6 30.73 -0.97 13.94
N SER A 7 30.05 0.12 14.24
CA SER A 7 28.92 0.08 15.16
C SER A 7 27.83 -0.86 14.63
N ILE A 8 27.13 -1.57 15.52
CA ILE A 8 26.02 -2.46 15.14
C ILE A 8 24.95 -1.77 14.29
N ILE A 9 24.73 -0.47 14.51
CA ILE A 9 23.80 0.34 13.72
C ILE A 9 24.31 0.53 12.29
N LYS A 10 25.58 0.91 12.11
CA LYS A 10 26.19 1.05 10.78
C LYS A 10 26.20 -0.29 10.04
N ALA A 11 26.60 -1.36 10.72
CA ALA A 11 26.60 -2.70 10.15
C ALA A 11 25.18 -3.15 9.75
N SER A 12 24.16 -2.82 10.55
CA SER A 12 22.74 -3.12 10.23
C SER A 12 22.27 -2.38 8.98
N LEU A 13 22.67 -1.13 8.81
CA LEU A 13 22.35 -0.33 7.63
C LEU A 13 22.99 -0.93 6.38
N GLU A 14 24.28 -1.25 6.45
CA GLU A 14 25.02 -1.90 5.35
C GLU A 14 24.37 -3.24 4.96
N ARG A 15 23.98 -4.07 5.94
CA ARG A 15 23.25 -5.33 5.69
C ARG A 15 21.92 -5.10 4.97
N LEU A 16 21.17 -4.06 5.32
CA LEU A 16 19.93 -3.71 4.62
C LEU A 16 20.19 -3.15 3.22
N ASP A 17 21.32 -2.49 2.99
CA ASP A 17 21.73 -1.99 1.67
C ASP A 17 22.07 -3.14 0.73
N HIS A 18 22.73 -4.19 1.23
CA HIS A 18 22.95 -5.43 0.47
C HIS A 18 21.65 -6.17 0.10
N LYS A 19 20.54 -5.88 0.78
CA LYS A 19 19.21 -6.44 0.46
C LYS A 19 18.44 -5.58 -0.55
N MET A 20 18.99 -4.48 -1.04
CA MET A 20 18.33 -3.63 -2.03
C MET A 20 18.50 -4.18 -3.44
N ALA A 21 17.40 -4.24 -4.19
CA ALA A 21 17.34 -4.61 -5.60
C ALA A 21 16.59 -3.52 -6.38
N ILE A 22 17.09 -2.29 -6.28
CA ILE A 22 16.52 -1.12 -6.98
C ILE A 22 16.83 -1.23 -8.47
N GLY A 23 15.88 -0.80 -9.31
CA GLY A 23 15.95 -0.95 -10.76
C GLY A 23 15.52 -2.34 -11.25
N GLN A 24 15.52 -3.36 -10.39
CA GLN A 24 15.07 -4.71 -10.76
C GLN A 24 13.56 -4.87 -10.58
N SER A 25 12.90 -5.40 -11.60
CA SER A 25 11.48 -5.70 -11.59
C SER A 25 11.15 -6.77 -10.55
N ARG A 26 10.44 -6.37 -9.49
CA ARG A 26 9.94 -7.30 -8.46
C ARG A 26 9.00 -8.36 -9.06
N ARG A 27 8.32 -8.02 -10.15
CA ARG A 27 7.38 -8.93 -10.82
C ARG A 27 8.15 -10.06 -11.51
N GLU A 28 9.11 -9.71 -12.36
CA GLU A 28 9.97 -10.68 -13.05
C GLU A 28 10.72 -11.56 -12.06
N ALA A 29 11.34 -10.97 -11.02
CA ALA A 29 12.04 -11.74 -9.99
C ALA A 29 11.14 -12.81 -9.32
N LYS A 30 9.85 -12.50 -9.11
CA LYS A 30 8.88 -13.47 -8.58
C LYS A 30 8.41 -14.49 -9.62
N GLU A 31 8.34 -14.12 -10.89
CA GLU A 31 7.98 -15.03 -11.97
C GLU A 31 9.08 -16.06 -12.20
N THR A 32 10.36 -15.64 -12.24
CA THR A 32 11.53 -16.52 -12.31
C THR A 32 11.57 -17.51 -11.15
N LEU A 33 11.38 -17.05 -9.91
CA LEU A 33 11.37 -17.93 -8.74
C LEU A 33 10.21 -18.93 -8.76
N ARG A 34 9.03 -18.54 -9.29
CA ARG A 34 7.90 -19.47 -9.44
C ARG A 34 8.14 -20.52 -10.51
N ALA A 35 8.84 -20.16 -11.60
CA ALA A 35 9.22 -21.11 -12.62
C ALA A 35 10.17 -22.19 -12.04
N GLN A 36 11.06 -21.80 -11.13
CA GLN A 36 12.00 -22.71 -10.46
C GLN A 36 11.37 -23.55 -9.35
N GLN A 37 10.54 -22.95 -8.49
CA GLN A 37 10.03 -23.59 -7.25
C GLN A 37 8.59 -24.15 -7.40
N GLY A 38 7.98 -24.02 -8.57
CA GLY A 38 6.58 -24.35 -8.81
C GLY A 38 5.59 -23.34 -8.20
N LYS A 39 4.29 -23.65 -8.26
CA LYS A 39 3.21 -22.79 -7.76
C LYS A 39 3.16 -22.78 -6.21
N VAL A 40 4.06 -22.02 -5.60
CA VAL A 40 3.99 -21.70 -4.17
C VAL A 40 3.13 -20.45 -3.94
N TRP A 41 2.22 -20.52 -2.98
CA TRP A 41 1.31 -19.41 -2.65
C TRP A 41 2.05 -18.12 -2.23
N SER A 42 3.21 -18.25 -1.57
CA SER A 42 4.01 -17.11 -1.09
C SER A 42 5.48 -17.17 -1.52
N VAL A 43 5.80 -16.47 -2.61
CA VAL A 43 7.19 -16.28 -3.07
C VAL A 43 7.74 -14.95 -2.56
N SER A 44 8.88 -15.02 -1.84
CA SER A 44 9.69 -13.87 -1.44
C SER A 44 10.94 -13.86 -2.31
N THR A 45 11.36 -12.68 -2.76
CA THR A 45 12.61 -12.53 -3.50
C THR A 45 13.83 -12.43 -2.60
N GLY A 46 13.64 -12.35 -1.27
CA GLY A 46 14.73 -12.04 -0.32
C GLY A 46 15.21 -10.57 -0.37
N MET A 47 14.70 -9.79 -1.33
CA MET A 47 15.20 -8.45 -1.66
C MET A 47 14.14 -7.37 -1.49
N ILE A 48 14.61 -6.13 -1.33
CA ILE A 48 13.82 -4.90 -1.21
C ILE A 48 13.89 -4.14 -2.54
N HIS A 49 12.76 -4.06 -3.23
CA HIS A 49 12.64 -3.41 -4.55
C HIS A 49 12.10 -1.97 -4.48
N SER A 50 12.07 -1.35 -3.30
CA SER A 50 11.53 0.01 -3.14
C SER A 50 12.14 0.72 -1.94
N PHE A 51 12.56 1.98 -2.15
CA PHE A 51 13.02 2.88 -1.09
C PHE A 51 12.01 3.04 0.05
N LYS A 52 10.71 3.05 -0.25
CA LYS A 52 9.67 3.14 0.78
C LYS A 52 9.68 1.90 1.69
N THR A 53 9.78 0.71 1.11
CA THR A 53 9.89 -0.54 1.88
C THR A 53 11.20 -0.54 2.68
N ARG A 54 12.30 -0.09 2.08
CA ARG A 54 13.61 0.04 2.73
C ARG A 54 13.55 0.93 3.96
N SER A 55 12.91 2.09 3.87
CA SER A 55 12.74 3.03 4.98
C SER A 55 11.91 2.41 6.11
N VAL A 56 10.78 1.77 5.79
CA VAL A 56 9.94 1.10 6.81
C VAL A 56 10.70 -0.04 7.50
N TYR A 57 11.38 -0.88 6.73
CA TYR A 57 12.12 -2.01 7.30
C TYR A 57 13.30 -1.52 8.13
N GLN A 58 14.00 -0.48 7.68
CA GLN A 58 15.06 0.18 8.46
C GLN A 58 14.54 0.63 9.82
N GLU A 59 13.41 1.33 9.84
CA GLU A 59 12.85 1.88 11.08
C GLU A 59 12.60 0.76 12.10
N HIS A 60 11.93 -0.32 11.69
CA HIS A 60 11.65 -1.45 12.58
C HIS A 60 12.92 -2.20 12.99
N THR A 61 13.82 -2.49 12.04
CA THR A 61 15.08 -3.17 12.32
C THR A 61 15.95 -2.36 13.28
N LEU A 62 16.11 -1.05 13.07
CA LEU A 62 16.95 -0.22 13.93
C LEU A 62 16.36 -0.03 15.33
N LYS A 63 15.03 0.03 15.46
CA LYS A 63 14.37 0.01 16.78
C LYS A 63 14.70 -1.26 17.54
N PHE A 64 14.58 -2.41 16.88
CA PHE A 64 14.94 -3.71 17.46
C PHE A 64 16.43 -3.79 17.83
N VAL A 65 17.33 -3.42 16.92
CA VAL A 65 18.79 -3.44 17.18
C VAL A 65 19.15 -2.50 18.34
N SER A 66 18.52 -1.32 18.41
CA SER A 66 18.74 -0.37 19.49
C SER A 66 18.18 -0.87 20.83
N TRP A 67 17.09 -1.64 20.81
CA TRP A 67 16.58 -2.33 21.99
C TRP A 67 17.54 -3.45 22.42
N ALA A 68 17.95 -4.34 21.51
CA ALA A 68 18.87 -5.43 21.81
C ALA A 68 20.20 -4.92 22.39
N ARG A 69 20.73 -3.82 21.83
CA ARG A 69 21.92 -3.14 22.35
C ARG A 69 21.72 -2.59 23.76
N ARG A 70 20.58 -1.97 24.06
CA ARG A 70 20.34 -1.36 25.38
C ARG A 70 20.02 -2.39 26.46
N THR A 71 19.20 -3.39 26.12
CA THR A 71 18.67 -4.38 27.07
C THR A 71 19.65 -5.52 27.30
N TYR A 72 20.32 -6.01 26.25
CA TYR A 72 21.19 -7.20 26.29
C TYR A 72 22.66 -6.88 26.01
N GLN A 73 23.02 -5.59 25.89
CA GLN A 73 24.40 -5.14 25.65
C GLN A 73 25.04 -5.73 24.38
N ILE A 74 24.22 -6.10 23.39
CA ILE A 74 24.69 -6.62 22.10
C ILE A 74 25.38 -5.50 21.31
N LYS A 75 26.67 -5.68 21.01
CA LYS A 75 27.51 -4.65 20.37
C LYS A 75 27.90 -4.98 18.94
N GLN A 76 27.86 -6.26 18.55
CA GLN A 76 28.23 -6.74 17.23
C GLN A 76 27.05 -7.47 16.58
N LEU A 77 27.06 -7.56 15.24
CA LEU A 77 25.96 -8.22 14.52
C LEU A 77 26.02 -9.73 14.65
N GLU A 78 27.22 -10.30 14.77
CA GLU A 78 27.47 -11.71 14.91
C GLU A 78 26.82 -12.21 16.21
N ASP A 79 27.01 -11.47 17.31
CA ASP A 79 26.35 -11.73 18.60
C ASP A 79 24.82 -11.66 18.46
N LEU A 80 24.31 -10.67 17.70
CA LEU A 80 22.88 -10.52 17.45
C LEU A 80 22.32 -11.70 16.65
N ASP A 81 23.07 -12.20 15.67
CA ASP A 81 22.67 -13.30 14.79
C ASP A 81 22.59 -14.63 15.57
N THR A 82 23.53 -14.90 16.48
CA THR A 82 23.52 -16.13 17.31
C THR A 82 22.28 -16.25 18.19
N GLN A 83 21.70 -15.12 18.61
CA GLN A 83 20.56 -15.06 19.52
C GLN A 83 19.28 -14.53 18.84
N ALA A 84 19.29 -14.43 17.51
CA ALA A 84 18.24 -13.73 16.76
C ALA A 84 16.84 -14.27 17.04
N ASN A 85 16.67 -15.59 17.13
CA ASN A 85 15.35 -16.19 17.32
C ASN A 85 14.75 -15.79 18.68
N GLU A 86 15.52 -15.96 19.76
CA GLU A 86 15.09 -15.64 21.11
C GLU A 86 14.81 -14.14 21.27
N LEU A 87 15.74 -13.29 20.83
CA LEU A 87 15.60 -11.84 20.95
C LEU A 87 14.41 -11.30 20.16
N VAL A 88 14.19 -11.79 18.92
CA VAL A 88 13.03 -11.38 18.12
C VAL A 88 11.73 -11.90 18.74
N ALA A 89 11.72 -13.12 19.31
CA ALA A 89 10.56 -13.64 19.98
C ALA A 89 10.19 -12.79 21.22
N THR A 90 11.17 -12.41 22.03
CA THR A 90 10.99 -11.52 23.19
C THR A 90 10.49 -10.14 22.77
N TRP A 91 11.13 -9.51 21.78
CA TRP A 91 10.70 -8.22 21.21
C TRP A 91 9.23 -8.23 20.76
N LEU A 92 8.81 -9.28 20.04
CA LEU A 92 7.43 -9.39 19.59
C LEU A 92 6.45 -9.59 20.75
N ARG A 93 6.82 -10.33 21.80
CA ARG A 93 5.99 -10.51 22.99
C ARG A 93 5.83 -9.21 23.77
N GLU A 94 6.90 -8.44 23.95
CA GLU A 94 6.84 -7.11 24.58
C GLU A 94 5.89 -6.18 23.82
N HIS A 95 6.05 -6.08 22.49
CA HIS A 95 5.16 -5.25 21.66
C HIS A 95 3.70 -5.75 21.63
N ILE A 96 3.45 -7.04 21.81
CA ILE A 96 2.09 -7.57 22.01
C ILE A 96 1.54 -7.07 23.36
N ALA A 97 2.32 -7.16 24.44
CA ALA A 97 1.92 -6.71 25.77
C ALA A 97 1.66 -5.19 25.81
N GLU A 98 2.44 -4.41 25.05
CA GLU A 98 2.22 -2.96 24.85
C GLU A 98 0.97 -2.62 24.02
N GLY A 99 0.27 -3.62 23.48
CA GLY A 99 -0.92 -3.42 22.66
C GLY A 99 -0.63 -2.82 21.27
N LYS A 100 0.57 -3.04 20.71
CA LYS A 100 0.85 -2.62 19.33
C LYS A 100 -0.15 -3.27 18.37
N SER A 101 -0.53 -2.52 17.33
CA SER A 101 -1.54 -2.99 16.38
C SER A 101 -1.10 -4.29 15.69
N PRO A 102 -2.04 -5.19 15.33
CA PRO A 102 -1.74 -6.39 14.54
C PRO A 102 -1.06 -6.09 13.19
N TYR A 103 -1.20 -4.87 12.66
CA TYR A 103 -0.52 -4.46 11.44
C TYR A 103 0.95 -4.15 11.68
N THR A 104 1.26 -3.43 12.77
CA THR A 104 2.63 -3.08 13.17
C THR A 104 3.46 -4.34 13.44
N LEU A 105 2.95 -5.24 14.28
CA LEU A 105 3.62 -6.49 14.66
C LEU A 105 3.97 -7.37 13.45
N GLN A 106 3.08 -7.41 12.45
CA GLN A 106 3.32 -8.19 11.24
C GLN A 106 4.42 -7.57 10.37
N VAL A 107 4.51 -6.24 10.30
CA VAL A 107 5.57 -5.54 9.56
C VAL A 107 6.90 -5.72 10.27
N GLU A 108 6.93 -5.58 11.60
CA GLU A 108 8.13 -5.83 12.43
C GLU A 108 8.69 -7.22 12.19
N ARG A 109 7.86 -8.26 12.35
CA ARG A 109 8.28 -9.63 12.08
C ARG A 109 8.76 -9.81 10.64
N SER A 110 8.10 -9.20 9.67
CA SER A 110 8.51 -9.29 8.25
C SER A 110 9.85 -8.61 7.97
N ALA A 111 10.10 -7.46 8.62
CA ALA A 111 11.36 -6.73 8.51
C ALA A 111 12.51 -7.51 9.13
N LEU A 112 12.29 -8.06 10.32
CA LEU A 112 13.30 -8.85 11.04
C LEU A 112 13.61 -10.17 10.32
N ARG A 113 12.59 -10.88 9.83
CA ARG A 113 12.78 -12.09 9.00
C ARG A 113 13.58 -11.82 7.73
N LEU A 114 13.37 -10.67 7.09
CA LEU A 114 14.19 -10.25 5.95
C LEU A 114 15.61 -9.92 6.39
N PHE A 115 15.78 -9.17 7.48
CA PHE A 115 17.09 -8.74 7.99
C PHE A 115 18.00 -9.92 8.33
N PHE A 116 17.47 -10.92 9.04
CA PHE A 116 18.19 -12.15 9.44
C PHE A 116 18.18 -13.25 8.37
N ASP A 117 17.56 -13.00 7.22
CA ASP A 117 17.37 -14.00 6.15
C ASP A 117 16.73 -15.32 6.61
N ASN A 118 15.89 -15.24 7.64
CA ASN A 118 15.25 -16.40 8.25
C ASN A 118 13.72 -16.22 8.19
N ARG A 119 13.05 -17.07 7.39
CA ARG A 119 11.59 -16.97 7.18
C ARG A 119 10.76 -17.55 8.32
N THR A 120 11.34 -18.41 9.14
CA THR A 120 10.71 -19.05 10.29
C THR A 120 11.10 -18.39 11.61
N LEU A 121 11.90 -17.32 11.58
CA LEU A 121 12.31 -16.58 12.77
C LEU A 121 11.10 -16.20 13.66
N ALA A 122 11.19 -16.51 14.95
CA ALA A 122 10.17 -16.29 15.96
C ALA A 122 8.78 -16.84 15.54
N GLN A 123 8.75 -18.02 14.91
CA GLN A 123 7.52 -18.67 14.46
C GLN A 123 6.63 -19.13 15.63
N GLU A 124 7.23 -19.41 16.78
CA GLU A 124 6.58 -19.72 18.04
C GLU A 124 5.71 -18.57 18.58
N VAL A 125 5.98 -17.33 18.16
CA VAL A 125 5.18 -16.17 18.59
C VAL A 125 3.92 -16.03 17.74
N SER A 126 2.79 -16.36 18.34
CA SER A 126 1.46 -16.17 17.75
C SER A 126 1.08 -14.68 17.75
N LEU A 127 1.14 -14.04 16.59
CA LEU A 127 0.70 -12.65 16.44
C LEU A 127 -0.82 -12.56 16.35
N PRO A 128 -1.44 -11.51 16.94
CA PRO A 128 -2.86 -11.28 16.83
C PRO A 128 -3.30 -11.16 15.35
N ARG A 129 -4.51 -11.65 15.05
CA ARG A 129 -5.07 -11.58 13.70
C ARG A 129 -5.51 -10.15 13.39
N ARG A 130 -5.25 -9.72 12.15
CA ARG A 130 -5.74 -8.42 11.65
C ARG A 130 -7.26 -8.50 11.50
N SER A 131 -7.99 -7.68 12.27
CA SER A 131 -9.44 -7.55 12.15
C SER A 131 -9.81 -6.36 11.24
N ARG A 132 -10.81 -6.57 10.38
CA ARG A 132 -11.39 -5.51 9.54
C ARG A 132 -12.05 -4.40 10.38
N ALA A 133 -12.60 -4.76 11.54
CA ALA A 133 -13.24 -3.81 12.45
C ALA A 133 -12.26 -2.75 12.94
N ASN A 134 -10.97 -3.11 13.08
CA ASN A 134 -9.94 -2.23 13.64
C ASN A 134 -9.27 -1.33 12.60
N ILE A 135 -9.67 -1.39 11.32
CA ILE A 135 -9.14 -0.47 10.30
C ILE A 135 -9.85 0.87 10.49
N THR A 136 -9.18 1.88 11.04
CA THR A 136 -9.74 3.22 11.28
C THR A 136 -9.31 4.26 10.25
N ARG A 137 -8.13 4.08 9.65
CA ARG A 137 -7.53 5.01 8.68
C ARG A 137 -8.46 5.29 7.49
N SER A 138 -8.59 6.57 7.13
CA SER A 138 -9.37 7.05 5.99
C SER A 138 -10.86 6.70 6.06
N ARG A 139 -11.41 6.62 7.27
CA ARG A 139 -12.85 6.39 7.52
C ARG A 139 -13.54 7.53 8.27
N LEU A 140 -12.78 8.28 9.06
CA LEU A 140 -13.24 9.36 9.91
C LEU A 140 -12.26 10.52 9.74
N ALA A 141 -12.74 11.74 9.94
CA ALA A 141 -11.86 12.90 10.02
C ALA A 141 -10.88 12.71 11.18
N VAL A 142 -9.59 12.94 10.92
CA VAL A 142 -8.52 12.84 11.92
C VAL A 142 -7.86 14.19 12.12
N ALA A 143 -7.20 14.39 13.27
CA ALA A 143 -6.55 15.67 13.61
C ALA A 143 -5.60 16.19 12.52
N HIS A 144 -4.96 15.28 11.79
CA HIS A 144 -4.05 15.58 10.69
C HIS A 144 -4.73 16.21 9.46
N ASP A 145 -6.04 16.08 9.32
CA ASP A 145 -6.81 16.68 8.22
C ASP A 145 -6.98 18.21 8.40
N ARG A 146 -6.75 18.74 9.61
CA ARG A 146 -6.89 20.17 9.94
C ARG A 146 -5.97 21.08 9.13
N HIS A 147 -4.84 20.56 8.66
CA HIS A 147 -3.87 21.33 7.88
C HIS A 147 -4.15 21.30 6.37
N PHE A 148 -5.21 20.62 5.94
CA PHE A 148 -5.65 20.62 4.55
C PHE A 148 -6.88 21.52 4.41
N GLN A 149 -6.84 22.46 3.46
CA GLN A 149 -7.95 23.37 3.15
C GLN A 149 -8.62 22.95 1.84
N PRO A 150 -9.74 22.20 1.87
CA PRO A 150 -10.36 21.63 0.65
C PRO A 150 -10.80 22.68 -0.38
N ALA A 151 -11.18 23.88 0.06
CA ALA A 151 -11.65 24.96 -0.81
C ALA A 151 -10.62 25.34 -1.89
N ASN A 152 -9.32 25.28 -1.58
CA ASN A 152 -8.25 25.66 -2.50
C ASN A 152 -7.92 24.57 -3.54
N TRP A 153 -8.56 23.40 -3.45
CA TRP A 153 -8.21 22.22 -4.24
C TRP A 153 -9.42 21.58 -4.93
N GLN A 154 -10.51 22.34 -5.13
CA GLN A 154 -11.77 21.80 -5.67
C GLN A 154 -11.60 20.99 -6.98
N PRO A 155 -10.86 21.47 -8.01
CA PRO A 155 -10.67 20.69 -9.23
C PRO A 155 -10.02 19.32 -8.97
N LEU A 156 -8.99 19.28 -8.12
CA LEU A 156 -8.32 18.04 -7.72
C LEU A 156 -9.28 17.10 -6.96
N LEU A 157 -10.06 17.63 -6.03
CA LEU A 157 -10.98 16.82 -5.23
C LEU A 157 -12.12 16.23 -6.07
N GLN A 158 -12.66 17.02 -6.99
CA GLN A 158 -13.68 16.55 -7.93
C GLN A 158 -13.10 15.49 -8.88
N PHE A 159 -11.89 15.72 -9.41
CA PHE A 159 -11.19 14.74 -10.24
C PHE A 159 -10.93 13.42 -9.49
N LEU A 160 -10.48 13.48 -8.23
CA LEU A 160 -10.28 12.30 -7.40
C LEU A 160 -11.58 11.56 -7.10
N SER A 161 -12.68 12.27 -6.93
CA SER A 161 -14.01 11.69 -6.73
C SER A 161 -14.51 11.01 -8.01
N ALA A 162 -14.17 11.58 -9.17
CA ALA A 162 -14.55 11.09 -10.49
C ALA A 162 -13.75 9.85 -10.94
N THR A 163 -12.51 9.69 -10.48
CA THR A 163 -11.57 8.66 -11.00
C THR A 163 -11.09 7.68 -9.95
N GLY A 164 -11.15 8.06 -8.67
CA GLY A 164 -10.67 7.25 -7.55
C GLY A 164 -9.19 6.87 -7.62
N LEU A 165 -8.33 7.59 -8.36
CA LEU A 165 -6.91 7.24 -8.54
C LEU A 165 -6.11 7.17 -7.23
N ARG A 166 -4.97 6.45 -7.24
CA ARG A 166 -4.03 6.46 -6.11
C ARG A 166 -3.16 7.71 -6.18
N ARG A 167 -2.64 8.15 -5.02
CA ARG A 167 -1.68 9.26 -4.93
C ARG A 167 -0.56 9.21 -5.99
N GLN A 168 0.13 8.08 -6.11
CA GLN A 168 1.21 7.94 -7.10
C GLN A 168 0.69 7.98 -8.54
N GLU A 169 -0.52 7.49 -8.80
CA GLU A 169 -1.11 7.51 -10.14
C GLU A 169 -1.42 8.96 -10.55
N VAL A 170 -1.97 9.77 -9.63
CA VAL A 170 -2.24 11.20 -9.87
C VAL A 170 -0.96 12.02 -10.03
N GLN A 171 0.09 11.71 -9.26
CA GLN A 171 1.37 12.41 -9.33
C GLN A 171 2.10 12.23 -10.66
N MET A 172 1.78 11.17 -11.41
CA MET A 172 2.41 10.83 -12.69
C MET A 172 1.44 10.97 -13.86
N LEU A 173 0.25 11.52 -13.62
CA LEU A 173 -0.81 11.60 -14.62
C LEU A 173 -0.54 12.76 -15.58
N HIS A 174 -0.47 12.46 -16.87
CA HIS A 174 -0.35 13.45 -17.94
C HIS A 174 -1.68 13.64 -18.67
N PHE A 175 -1.81 14.73 -19.43
CA PHE A 175 -3.02 14.97 -20.22
C PHE A 175 -3.25 13.88 -21.28
N ARG A 176 -2.19 13.34 -21.89
CA ARG A 176 -2.26 12.20 -22.83
C ARG A 176 -2.85 10.92 -22.22
N ASP A 177 -2.85 10.80 -20.91
CA ASP A 177 -3.40 9.64 -20.21
C ASP A 177 -4.92 9.72 -20.06
N ILE A 178 -5.55 10.84 -20.43
CA ILE A 178 -7.01 11.02 -20.39
C ILE A 178 -7.55 10.92 -21.81
N SER A 179 -8.49 10.01 -22.04
CA SER A 179 -9.12 9.83 -23.33
C SER A 179 -10.62 10.04 -23.24
N GLN A 180 -11.18 10.55 -24.34
CA GLN A 180 -12.62 10.65 -24.54
C GLN A 180 -12.97 9.94 -25.84
N THR A 181 -13.88 8.97 -25.77
CA THR A 181 -14.41 8.27 -26.93
C THR A 181 -15.49 9.11 -27.63
N HIS A 182 -15.83 8.76 -28.87
CA HIS A 182 -16.80 9.51 -29.68
C HIS A 182 -18.22 9.58 -29.07
N ASP A 183 -18.58 8.60 -28.25
CA ASP A 183 -19.83 8.55 -27.49
C ASP A 183 -19.80 9.43 -26.21
N GLY A 184 -18.70 10.15 -25.98
CA GLY A 184 -18.51 11.04 -24.84
C GLY A 184 -18.00 10.34 -23.58
N THR A 185 -17.77 9.03 -23.59
CA THR A 185 -17.23 8.31 -22.44
C THR A 185 -15.78 8.73 -22.17
N ILE A 186 -15.46 9.06 -20.92
CA ILE A 186 -14.12 9.49 -20.51
C ILE A 186 -13.46 8.39 -19.69
N SER A 187 -12.20 8.08 -19.98
CA SER A 187 -11.38 7.19 -19.15
C SER A 187 -10.00 7.78 -18.88
N VAL A 188 -9.38 7.26 -17.82
CA VAL A 188 -8.00 7.57 -17.46
C VAL A 188 -7.16 6.30 -17.59
N HIS A 189 -6.18 6.34 -18.48
CA HIS A 189 -5.16 5.33 -18.64
C HIS A 189 -4.16 5.40 -17.49
N VAL A 190 -4.07 4.34 -16.69
CA VAL A 190 -3.02 4.21 -15.68
C VAL A 190 -1.95 3.27 -16.21
N ALA A 191 -0.87 3.83 -16.75
CA ALA A 191 0.24 3.05 -17.32
C ALA A 191 0.95 2.17 -16.27
N SER A 192 1.22 2.71 -15.07
CA SER A 192 1.98 2.02 -14.01
C SER A 192 1.31 2.13 -12.64
N GLY A 193 0.26 1.31 -12.44
CA GLY A 193 -0.40 1.15 -11.14
C GLY A 193 0.43 0.32 -10.16
N LYS A 194 -0.08 0.18 -8.93
CA LYS A 194 0.59 -0.60 -7.87
C LYS A 194 0.96 -2.01 -8.34
N GLY A 195 2.26 -2.30 -8.36
CA GLY A 195 2.80 -3.59 -8.81
C GLY A 195 3.01 -3.69 -10.32
N GLY A 196 3.09 -2.55 -11.03
CA GLY A 196 3.30 -2.50 -12.48
C GLY A 196 2.06 -2.89 -13.27
N LYS A 197 0.87 -2.61 -12.74
CA LYS A 197 -0.40 -2.99 -13.37
C LYS A 197 -0.95 -1.83 -14.20
N THR A 198 -1.17 -2.07 -15.48
CA THR A 198 -1.87 -1.15 -16.38
C THR A 198 -3.38 -1.37 -16.30
N ARG A 199 -4.18 -0.29 -16.43
CA ARG A 199 -5.64 -0.37 -16.56
C ARG A 199 -6.23 0.92 -17.11
N GLU A 200 -7.40 0.80 -17.73
CA GLU A 200 -8.33 1.91 -17.91
C GLU A 200 -9.17 2.11 -16.66
N VAL A 201 -9.33 3.37 -16.26
CA VAL A 201 -10.19 3.76 -15.15
C VAL A 201 -11.36 4.55 -15.71
N PRO A 202 -12.60 4.03 -15.62
CA PRO A 202 -13.77 4.78 -16.09
C PRO A 202 -13.99 5.99 -15.19
N VAL A 203 -14.35 7.13 -15.79
CA VAL A 203 -14.87 8.26 -15.04
C VAL A 203 -16.24 7.86 -14.46
N LEU A 204 -16.48 8.24 -13.21
CA LEU A 204 -17.73 7.98 -12.52
C LEU A 204 -18.88 8.67 -13.28
N PRO A 205 -19.94 7.94 -13.68
CA PRO A 205 -21.02 8.53 -14.46
C PRO A 205 -21.66 9.73 -13.75
N GLY A 206 -21.84 10.83 -14.49
CA GLY A 206 -22.32 12.11 -13.97
C GLY A 206 -21.21 13.04 -13.43
N HIS A 207 -19.95 12.60 -13.45
CA HIS A 207 -18.78 13.40 -13.04
C HIS A 207 -17.85 13.77 -14.20
N GLU A 208 -18.29 13.60 -15.45
CA GLU A 208 -17.51 13.86 -16.66
C GLU A 208 -17.04 15.31 -16.71
N GLN A 209 -17.91 16.26 -16.34
CA GLN A 209 -17.58 17.68 -16.33
C GLN A 209 -16.40 18.03 -15.40
N ALA A 210 -16.24 17.31 -14.29
CA ALA A 210 -15.10 17.52 -13.39
C ALA A 210 -13.76 17.13 -14.04
N VAL A 211 -13.78 16.18 -14.98
CA VAL A 211 -12.59 15.77 -15.74
C VAL A 211 -12.41 16.66 -16.97
N LEU A 212 -13.51 16.99 -17.66
CA LEU A 212 -13.51 17.91 -18.80
C LEU A 212 -12.95 19.29 -18.45
N ALA A 213 -13.38 19.86 -17.32
CA ALA A 213 -12.89 21.16 -16.86
C ALA A 213 -11.35 21.19 -16.69
N VAL A 214 -10.75 20.05 -16.32
CA VAL A 214 -9.30 19.94 -16.13
C VAL A 214 -8.58 19.84 -17.48
N ILE A 215 -9.12 19.10 -18.46
CA ILE A 215 -8.49 18.93 -19.78
C ILE A 215 -8.71 20.12 -20.72
N GLN A 216 -9.80 20.88 -20.54
CA GLN A 216 -10.12 22.06 -21.35
C GLN A 216 -9.19 23.26 -21.09
N GLU A 217 -8.36 23.21 -20.04
CA GLU A 217 -7.33 24.22 -19.76
C GLU A 217 -6.22 24.28 -20.83
N GLY A 218 -6.28 23.47 -21.90
CA GLY A 218 -5.46 23.64 -23.10
C GLY A 218 -3.97 23.45 -22.85
N LYS A 219 -3.60 22.40 -22.10
CA LYS A 219 -2.20 22.08 -21.79
C LYS A 219 -1.66 21.04 -22.75
N GLU A 220 -0.35 21.12 -22.99
CA GLU A 220 0.42 20.14 -23.75
C GLU A 220 0.15 18.71 -23.26
N ALA A 221 0.08 17.75 -24.19
CA ALA A 221 -0.23 16.34 -23.90
C ALA A 221 0.69 15.73 -22.82
N ASP A 222 1.92 16.21 -22.76
CA ASP A 222 3.00 15.74 -21.90
C ASP A 222 3.10 16.50 -20.57
N ALA A 223 2.22 17.48 -20.33
CA ALA A 223 2.17 18.18 -19.06
C ALA A 223 1.45 17.33 -17.99
N LEU A 224 1.88 17.47 -16.73
CA LEU A 224 1.17 16.85 -15.61
C LEU A 224 -0.18 17.52 -15.40
N VAL A 225 -1.22 16.71 -15.21
CA VAL A 225 -2.57 17.18 -14.90
C VAL A 225 -2.59 17.93 -13.56
N PHE A 226 -1.88 17.41 -12.56
CA PHE A 226 -1.72 18.04 -11.25
C PHE A 226 -0.24 18.11 -10.86
N PRO A 227 0.46 19.23 -11.17
CA PRO A 227 1.89 19.39 -10.86
C PRO A 227 2.18 19.35 -9.34
N HIS A 228 1.22 19.78 -8.53
CA HIS A 228 1.33 19.83 -7.08
C HIS A 228 0.23 19.00 -6.43
N LEU A 229 0.61 18.23 -5.42
CA LEU A 229 -0.32 17.39 -4.68
C LEU A 229 -0.14 17.57 -3.17
N PRO A 230 -1.17 17.98 -2.42
CA PRO A 230 -1.04 18.26 -0.98
C PRO A 230 -0.59 17.01 -0.22
N LYS A 231 0.42 17.16 0.65
CA LYS A 231 0.98 16.05 1.43
C LYS A 231 -0.06 15.37 2.34
N HIS A 232 -0.92 16.17 2.95
CA HIS A 232 -1.89 15.74 3.96
C HIS A 232 -3.25 15.32 3.38
N LEU A 233 -3.48 15.48 2.06
CA LEU A 233 -4.72 15.06 1.41
C LEU A 233 -4.96 13.55 1.52
N ASP A 234 -6.08 13.15 2.12
CA ASP A 234 -6.50 11.76 2.22
C ASP A 234 -7.14 11.25 0.92
N ILE A 235 -6.33 11.04 -0.11
CA ILE A 235 -6.75 10.48 -1.41
C ILE A 235 -7.46 9.13 -1.26
N HIS A 236 -7.14 8.36 -0.22
CA HIS A 236 -7.74 7.05 -0.03
C HIS A 236 -9.24 7.14 0.33
N SER A 237 -9.66 8.22 0.98
CA SER A 237 -11.08 8.49 1.25
C SER A 237 -11.86 8.70 -0.06
N TYR A 238 -11.37 9.57 -0.96
CA TYR A 238 -11.96 9.81 -2.28
C TYR A 238 -11.98 8.54 -3.15
N ARG A 239 -10.88 7.77 -3.14
CA ARG A 239 -10.84 6.47 -3.82
C ARG A 239 -11.89 5.49 -3.28
N ARG A 240 -12.20 5.54 -1.98
CA ARG A 240 -13.27 4.74 -1.39
C ARG A 240 -14.65 5.24 -1.83
N ALA A 241 -14.88 6.55 -1.78
CA ALA A 241 -16.14 7.15 -2.22
C ALA A 241 -16.45 6.83 -3.68
N TYR A 242 -15.45 6.98 -4.58
CA TYR A 242 -15.54 6.56 -5.97
C TYR A 242 -15.95 5.08 -6.11
N ALA A 243 -15.31 4.18 -5.36
CA ALA A 243 -15.60 2.76 -5.42
C ALA A 243 -17.03 2.42 -4.97
N GLN A 244 -17.53 3.11 -3.95
CA GLN A 244 -18.91 2.95 -3.45
C GLN A 244 -19.91 3.47 -4.49
N ALA A 245 -19.68 4.67 -5.03
CA ALA A 245 -20.55 5.26 -6.04
C ALA A 245 -20.58 4.42 -7.33
N LEU A 246 -19.43 3.95 -7.79
CA LEU A 246 -19.33 3.09 -8.97
C LEU A 246 -20.04 1.74 -8.76
N TYR A 247 -19.96 1.16 -7.56
CA TYR A 247 -20.73 -0.04 -7.22
C TYR A 247 -22.24 0.22 -7.32
N LEU A 248 -22.72 1.31 -6.71
CA LEU A 248 -24.14 1.67 -6.72
C LEU A 248 -24.64 2.01 -8.13
N HIS A 249 -23.80 2.61 -8.97
CA HIS A 249 -24.10 2.84 -10.37
C HIS A 249 -24.34 1.52 -11.13
N HIS A 250 -23.46 0.53 -10.96
CA HIS A 250 -23.62 -0.77 -11.61
C HIS A 250 -24.65 -1.69 -10.94
N ALA A 251 -25.07 -1.40 -9.72
CA ALA A 251 -26.07 -2.16 -8.96
C ALA A 251 -27.11 -1.22 -8.32
N PRO A 252 -27.92 -0.50 -9.10
CA PRO A 252 -28.78 0.58 -8.60
C PRO A 252 -29.91 0.10 -7.69
N ARG A 253 -30.25 -1.20 -7.74
CA ARG A 253 -31.25 -1.84 -6.85
C ARG A 253 -30.63 -2.40 -5.56
N ARG A 254 -29.33 -2.22 -5.35
CA ARG A 254 -28.60 -2.71 -4.17
C ARG A 254 -28.17 -1.53 -3.29
N THR A 255 -27.95 -1.83 -2.02
CA THR A 255 -27.25 -0.94 -1.09
C THR A 255 -25.80 -1.38 -0.92
N LEU A 256 -24.99 -0.57 -0.25
CA LEU A 256 -23.64 -0.97 0.14
C LEU A 256 -23.70 -2.19 1.08
N PRO A 257 -22.79 -3.16 0.93
CA PRO A 257 -22.70 -4.32 1.81
C PRO A 257 -22.37 -3.92 3.25
N LYS A 258 -22.75 -4.75 4.22
CA LYS A 258 -22.51 -4.49 5.65
C LYS A 258 -21.01 -4.26 5.93
N ALA A 259 -20.72 -3.22 6.72
CA ALA A 259 -19.36 -2.84 7.09
C ALA A 259 -18.66 -3.82 8.03
N THR A 260 -19.44 -4.59 8.80
CA THR A 260 -19.01 -5.57 9.79
C THR A 260 -19.63 -6.94 9.52
N GLY A 261 -19.04 -7.99 10.08
CA GLY A 261 -19.51 -9.37 9.89
C GLY A 261 -19.03 -10.05 8.60
N ARG A 262 -19.51 -11.28 8.42
CA ARG A 262 -19.25 -12.10 7.22
C ARG A 262 -20.21 -11.67 6.12
N LEU A 263 -19.68 -11.47 4.91
CA LEU A 263 -20.50 -11.22 3.72
C LEU A 263 -20.75 -12.55 3.01
N HIS A 264 -21.99 -12.77 2.62
CA HIS A 264 -22.46 -13.88 1.80
C HIS A 264 -22.62 -13.43 0.34
N PRO A 265 -22.57 -14.35 -0.64
CA PRO A 265 -22.71 -13.99 -2.06
C PRO A 265 -23.99 -13.23 -2.42
N GLY A 266 -25.07 -13.39 -1.63
CA GLY A 266 -26.31 -12.64 -1.81
C GLY A 266 -26.26 -11.19 -1.34
N ASP A 267 -25.30 -10.82 -0.49
CA ASP A 267 -25.22 -9.48 0.13
C ASP A 267 -24.70 -8.40 -0.83
N TYR A 268 -24.17 -8.79 -2.00
CA TYR A 268 -23.58 -7.88 -2.96
C TYR A 268 -23.82 -8.34 -4.40
N ASP A 269 -23.79 -7.40 -5.34
CA ASP A 269 -23.74 -7.75 -6.76
C ASP A 269 -22.32 -8.13 -7.18
N ARG A 270 -22.12 -9.38 -7.61
CA ARG A 270 -20.80 -9.91 -7.95
C ARG A 270 -20.20 -9.21 -9.17
N GLN A 271 -21.01 -8.88 -10.17
CA GLN A 271 -20.55 -8.26 -11.41
C GLN A 271 -20.15 -6.80 -11.15
N ALA A 272 -20.95 -6.05 -10.39
CA ALA A 272 -20.62 -4.68 -9.99
C ALA A 272 -19.31 -4.63 -9.18
N ILE A 273 -19.10 -5.56 -8.22
CA ILE A 273 -17.83 -5.65 -7.47
C ILE A 273 -16.65 -5.98 -8.39
N LEU A 274 -16.84 -6.82 -9.41
CA LEU A 274 -15.79 -7.13 -10.38
C LEU A 274 -15.38 -5.88 -11.17
N LEU A 275 -16.35 -5.11 -11.66
CA LEU A 275 -16.11 -3.84 -12.37
C LEU A 275 -15.36 -2.84 -11.49
N VAL A 276 -15.79 -2.65 -10.25
CA VAL A 276 -15.07 -1.80 -9.28
C VAL A 276 -13.65 -2.34 -9.01
N SER A 277 -13.50 -3.66 -8.90
CA SER A 277 -12.18 -4.29 -8.70
C SER A 277 -11.22 -4.05 -9.86
N GLN A 278 -11.73 -4.06 -11.10
CA GLN A 278 -10.97 -3.75 -12.31
C GLN A 278 -10.61 -2.27 -12.35
N ALA A 279 -11.58 -1.37 -12.16
CA ALA A 279 -11.35 0.08 -12.08
C ALA A 279 -10.32 0.46 -10.99
N LEU A 280 -10.31 -0.26 -9.86
CA LEU A 280 -9.33 -0.07 -8.80
C LEU A 280 -8.01 -0.86 -9.02
N GLY A 281 -7.86 -1.67 -10.06
CA GLY A 281 -6.65 -2.45 -10.35
C GLY A 281 -6.32 -3.55 -9.34
N HIS A 282 -7.30 -4.02 -8.56
CA HIS A 282 -7.10 -5.09 -7.59
C HIS A 282 -7.24 -6.47 -8.21
N ASN A 283 -8.19 -6.64 -9.16
CA ASN A 283 -8.56 -7.92 -9.78
C ASN A 283 -8.91 -9.02 -8.75
N ARG A 284 -9.48 -8.60 -7.62
CA ARG A 284 -9.76 -9.40 -6.44
C ARG A 284 -10.98 -8.85 -5.70
N LEU A 285 -12.09 -9.58 -5.75
CA LEU A 285 -13.36 -9.21 -5.10
C LEU A 285 -13.18 -9.02 -3.59
N ASP A 286 -12.39 -9.89 -2.95
CA ASP A 286 -12.17 -9.86 -1.50
C ASP A 286 -11.55 -8.54 -1.04
N VAL A 287 -10.63 -7.97 -1.82
CA VAL A 287 -9.99 -6.70 -1.48
C VAL A 287 -10.99 -5.55 -1.54
N VAL A 288 -11.83 -5.51 -2.58
CA VAL A 288 -12.83 -4.45 -2.76
C VAL A 288 -13.89 -4.49 -1.66
N LEU A 289 -14.49 -5.66 -1.42
CA LEU A 289 -15.48 -5.88 -0.36
C LEU A 289 -14.93 -5.57 1.03
N ARG A 290 -13.63 -5.86 1.27
CA ARG A 290 -13.04 -5.66 2.59
C ARG A 290 -12.68 -4.22 2.89
N HIS A 291 -12.32 -3.44 1.87
CA HIS A 291 -11.66 -2.14 2.07
C HIS A 291 -12.39 -0.95 1.45
N TYR A 292 -13.19 -1.14 0.41
CA TYR A 292 -13.72 -0.04 -0.40
C TYR A 292 -15.26 0.00 -0.40
N VAL A 293 -15.92 -1.11 -0.73
CA VAL A 293 -17.38 -1.13 -0.93
C VAL A 293 -18.07 -1.65 0.33
N ARG A 294 -18.36 -0.71 1.24
CA ARG A 294 -19.10 -0.90 2.49
C ARG A 294 -19.58 0.43 3.06
#